data_AF-A0A1S8L1F1-F1
#
_entry.id   AF-A0A1S8L1F1-F1
#
_cell.length_a   1.000
_cell.length_b   1.000
_cell.length_c   1.000
_cell.angle_alpha   90.00
_cell.angle_beta   90.00
_cell.angle_gamma   90.00
#
_symmetry.space_group_name_H-M   'P 1'
#
loop_
_entity.id
_entity.type
_entity.pdbx_description
1 polymer ?
#
loop_
_entity_poly.entity_id
_entity_poly.type
_entity_poly.pdbx_seq_one_letter_code
_entity_poly.pdbx_strand_id
1 'polypeptide(L)'
;MLQKYEKTEFQERIKRLVVKIVKHYRGKGPDYVKVKIIDDNNFNIEIKGILSNLSEILVDEGATDLVTNYWKVMKPHLEKSFYDDVKAELGQGFQYAWKIYNFKNKERTIEINIKLI
;
A
#
# COMPACT_ATOMS: atom_id res chain seq x y z
N MET A 1 24.25 2.81 -7.46
CA MET A 1 23.92 4.22 -7.15
C MET A 1 22.97 4.71 -8.21
N LEU A 2 21.68 4.89 -7.87
CA LEU A 2 20.72 5.50 -8.78
C LEU A 2 20.91 7.03 -8.76
N GLN A 3 21.06 7.66 -9.91
CA GLN A 3 21.15 9.12 -10.01
C GLN A 3 19.83 9.76 -9.52
N LYS A 4 19.86 11.03 -9.10
CA LYS A 4 18.68 11.74 -8.54
C LYS A 4 17.45 11.71 -9.48
N TYR A 5 17.69 11.74 -10.79
CA TYR A 5 16.65 11.66 -11.82
C TYR A 5 15.99 10.26 -11.85
N GLU A 6 16.80 9.20 -11.86
CA GLU A 6 16.34 7.81 -11.83
C GLU A 6 15.55 7.49 -10.56
N LYS A 7 15.94 8.05 -9.41
CA LYS A 7 15.19 7.94 -8.16
C LYS A 7 13.78 8.54 -8.26
N THR A 8 13.65 9.69 -8.91
CA THR A 8 12.36 10.40 -9.04
C THR A 8 11.43 9.65 -9.99
N GLU A 9 11.95 9.18 -11.12
CA GLU A 9 11.20 8.34 -12.06
C GLU A 9 10.74 7.03 -11.41
N PHE A 10 11.63 6.38 -10.66
CA PHE A 10 11.31 5.17 -9.91
C PHE A 10 10.19 5.38 -8.89
N GLN A 11 10.26 6.47 -8.11
CA GLN A 11 9.22 6.83 -7.16
C GLN A 11 7.86 7.00 -7.84
N GLU A 12 7.83 7.67 -8.99
CA GLU A 12 6.60 7.87 -9.77
C GLU A 12 6.09 6.57 -10.41
N ARG A 13 6.96 5.64 -10.79
CA ARG A 13 6.57 4.30 -11.27
C ARG A 13 5.92 3.49 -10.15
N ILE A 14 6.58 3.40 -8.99
CA ILE A 14 6.01 2.73 -7.80
C ILE A 14 4.71 3.39 -7.36
N LYS A 15 4.65 4.73 -7.33
CA LYS A 15 3.43 5.46 -6.98
C LYS A 15 2.28 5.13 -7.93
N ARG A 16 2.51 5.16 -9.25
CA ARG A 16 1.50 4.79 -10.25
C ARG A 16 0.97 3.37 -10.04
N LEU A 17 1.87 2.43 -9.75
CA LEU A 17 1.53 1.04 -9.47
C LEU A 17 0.66 0.90 -8.22
N VAL A 18 1.08 1.51 -7.10
CA VAL A 18 0.31 1.46 -5.84
C VAL A 18 -1.05 2.13 -6.02
N VAL A 19 -1.12 3.24 -6.75
CA VAL A 19 -2.39 3.92 -7.05
C VAL A 19 -3.32 3.03 -7.88
N LYS A 20 -2.79 2.28 -8.85
CA LYS A 20 -3.60 1.31 -9.63
C LYS A 20 -4.21 0.25 -8.73
N ILE A 21 -3.41 -0.31 -7.81
CA ILE A 21 -3.86 -1.29 -6.81
C ILE A 21 -4.93 -0.68 -5.91
N VAL A 22 -4.66 0.48 -5.30
CA VAL A 22 -5.61 1.16 -4.41
C VAL A 22 -6.91 1.50 -5.17
N LYS A 23 -6.83 1.99 -6.41
CA LYS A 23 -8.01 2.23 -7.25
C LYS A 23 -8.80 0.95 -7.50
N HIS A 24 -8.14 -0.14 -7.86
CA HIS A 24 -8.79 -1.42 -8.14
C HIS A 24 -9.61 -1.93 -6.95
N TYR A 25 -9.07 -1.81 -5.73
CA TYR A 25 -9.71 -2.35 -4.54
C TYR A 25 -10.62 -1.36 -3.81
N ARG A 26 -10.48 -0.06 -4.05
CA ARG A 26 -11.06 0.99 -3.19
C ARG A 26 -11.75 2.11 -3.96
N GLY A 27 -11.51 2.23 -5.26
CA GLY A 27 -11.91 3.39 -6.06
C GLY A 27 -11.26 4.70 -5.63
N LYS A 28 -10.24 4.68 -4.74
CA LYS A 28 -9.60 5.89 -4.22
C LYS A 28 -8.41 6.33 -5.07
N GLY A 29 -8.26 7.65 -5.19
CA GLY A 29 -7.26 8.31 -6.02
C GLY A 29 -5.86 8.40 -5.39
N PRO A 30 -4.90 9.04 -6.10
CA PRO A 30 -3.50 9.13 -5.71
C PRO A 30 -3.24 9.88 -4.39
N ASP A 31 -4.15 10.74 -3.95
CA ASP A 31 -4.00 11.53 -2.71
C ASP A 31 -3.92 10.66 -1.45
N TYR A 32 -4.39 9.41 -1.55
CA TYR A 32 -4.34 8.43 -0.48
C TYR A 32 -3.05 7.62 -0.45
N VAL A 33 -2.12 7.86 -1.40
CA VAL A 33 -0.87 7.11 -1.55
C VAL A 33 0.32 8.07 -1.48
N LYS A 34 1.22 7.81 -0.54
CA LYS A 34 2.48 8.54 -0.40
C LYS A 34 3.65 7.56 -0.49
N VAL A 35 4.52 7.76 -1.46
CA VAL A 35 5.76 6.99 -1.60
C VAL A 35 6.92 7.85 -1.11
N LYS A 36 7.76 7.30 -0.25
CA LYS A 36 9.00 7.91 0.28
C LYS A 36 10.17 6.99 -0.07
N ILE A 37 11.25 7.57 -0.58
CA ILE A 37 12.52 6.88 -0.74
C ILE A 37 13.30 7.07 0.56
N ILE A 38 13.65 5.97 1.23
CA ILE A 38 14.50 6.01 2.44
C ILE A 38 15.97 6.08 2.02
N ASP A 39 16.37 5.21 1.09
CA ASP A 39 17.69 5.18 0.47
C ASP A 39 17.63 4.54 -0.93
N ASP A 40 18.78 4.25 -1.54
CA ASP A 40 18.87 3.70 -2.91
C ASP A 40 18.07 2.40 -3.10
N ASN A 41 17.90 1.60 -2.05
CA ASN A 41 17.27 0.27 -2.13
C ASN A 41 16.00 0.16 -1.29
N ASN A 42 15.74 1.08 -0.36
CA ASN A 42 14.62 1.02 0.56
C ASN A 42 13.56 2.08 0.25
N PHE A 43 12.33 1.62 0.08
CA PHE A 43 11.16 2.44 -0.24
C PHE A 43 10.07 2.20 0.78
N ASN A 44 9.37 3.25 1.14
CA ASN A 44 8.23 3.22 2.05
C ASN A 44 7.00 3.77 1.32
N ILE A 45 5.91 3.02 1.40
CA ILE A 45 4.64 3.37 0.77
C ILE A 45 3.60 3.44 1.88
N GLU A 46 2.98 4.60 2.01
CA GLU A 46 1.95 4.89 2.99
C GLU A 46 0.61 5.03 2.25
N ILE A 47 -0.36 4.19 2.61
CA ILE A 47 -1.69 4.17 2.02
C ILE A 47 -2.72 4.49 3.09
N LYS A 48 -3.44 5.60 2.94
CA LYS A 48 -4.49 6.05 3.86
C LYS A 48 -5.88 5.66 3.37
N GLY A 49 -6.86 5.70 4.28
CA GLY A 49 -8.27 5.56 3.91
C GLY A 49 -8.61 4.17 3.37
N ILE A 50 -8.04 3.14 4.00
CA ILE A 50 -8.09 1.75 3.55
C ILE A 50 -9.45 1.07 3.74
N LEU A 51 -10.42 1.64 4.45
CA LEU A 51 -11.75 1.03 4.63
C LEU A 51 -12.81 1.64 3.72
N SER A 52 -13.68 0.81 3.11
CA SER A 52 -14.73 1.32 2.21
C SER A 52 -15.66 2.20 3.02
N ASN A 53 -16.45 3.06 2.39
CA ASN A 53 -17.37 3.90 3.15
C ASN A 53 -18.26 3.05 4.08
N LEU A 54 -18.69 1.87 3.64
CA LEU A 54 -19.41 0.92 4.48
C LEU A 54 -18.55 0.36 5.64
N SER A 55 -17.31 -0.03 5.36
CA SER A 55 -16.40 -0.52 6.41
C SER A 55 -16.01 0.59 7.42
N GLU A 56 -15.93 1.85 6.98
CA GLU A 56 -15.72 3.01 7.85
C GLU A 56 -16.91 3.17 8.81
N ILE A 57 -18.15 3.13 8.28
CA ILE A 57 -19.37 3.18 9.10
C ILE A 57 -19.38 2.02 10.12
N LEU A 58 -19.08 0.80 9.69
CA LEU A 58 -19.05 -0.35 10.60
C LEU A 58 -18.03 -0.17 11.74
N VAL A 59 -16.86 0.40 11.47
CA VAL A 59 -15.90 0.68 12.55
C VAL A 59 -16.39 1.79 13.46
N ASP A 60 -16.99 2.85 12.91
CA ASP A 60 -17.56 3.96 13.68
C ASP A 60 -18.71 3.49 14.60
N GLU A 61 -19.50 2.49 14.18
CA GLU A 61 -20.53 1.80 14.98
C GLU A 61 -19.98 0.73 15.94
N GLY A 62 -18.65 0.60 16.05
CA GLY A 62 -17.99 -0.33 16.98
C GLY A 62 -17.80 -1.76 16.47
N ALA A 63 -18.22 -2.09 15.25
CA ALA A 63 -18.05 -3.41 14.62
C ALA A 63 -16.64 -3.66 14.08
N THR A 64 -15.61 -3.21 14.81
CA THR A 64 -14.21 -3.26 14.36
C THR A 64 -13.73 -4.68 14.10
N ASP A 65 -14.10 -5.64 14.96
CA ASP A 65 -13.65 -7.03 14.84
C ASP A 65 -14.16 -7.71 13.56
N LEU A 66 -15.39 -7.38 13.14
CA LEU A 66 -15.95 -7.86 11.88
C LEU A 66 -15.10 -7.37 10.69
N VAL A 67 -14.78 -6.08 10.68
CA VAL A 67 -13.97 -5.47 9.63
C VAL A 67 -12.54 -6.02 9.66
N THR A 68 -11.96 -6.26 10.85
CA THR A 68 -10.65 -6.92 10.99
C THR A 68 -10.67 -8.33 10.41
N ASN A 69 -11.70 -9.12 10.68
CA ASN A 69 -11.80 -10.49 10.18
C ASN A 69 -11.99 -10.54 8.67
N TYR A 70 -12.83 -9.66 8.11
CA TYR A 70 -12.93 -9.46 6.66
C TYR A 70 -11.55 -9.13 6.04
N TRP A 71 -10.79 -8.24 6.69
CA TRP A 71 -9.47 -7.85 6.22
C TRP A 71 -8.45 -8.99 6.19
N LYS A 72 -8.53 -9.95 7.13
CA LYS A 72 -7.67 -11.15 7.11
C LYS A 72 -7.87 -11.99 5.84
N VAL A 73 -9.10 -12.00 5.30
CA VAL A 73 -9.41 -12.70 4.06
C VAL A 73 -8.97 -11.88 2.85
N MET A 74 -9.22 -10.57 2.85
CA MET A 74 -8.89 -9.71 1.70
C MET A 74 -7.38 -9.50 1.53
N LYS A 75 -6.64 -9.31 2.63
CA LYS A 75 -5.22 -8.94 2.62
C LYS A 75 -4.34 -9.85 1.73
N PRO A 76 -4.41 -11.19 1.83
CA PRO A 76 -3.61 -12.08 0.97
C PRO A 76 -3.83 -11.86 -0.53
N HIS A 77 -5.07 -11.54 -0.95
CA HIS A 77 -5.36 -11.25 -2.35
C HIS A 77 -4.72 -9.93 -2.80
N LEU A 78 -4.76 -8.91 -1.93
CA LEU A 78 -4.11 -7.62 -2.18
C LEU A 78 -2.59 -7.79 -2.25
N GLU A 79 -1.99 -8.54 -1.32
CA GLU A 79 -0.56 -8.80 -1.28
C GLU A 79 -0.08 -9.55 -2.53
N LYS A 80 -0.85 -10.55 -2.99
CA LYS A 80 -0.52 -11.29 -4.21
C LYS A 80 -0.54 -10.40 -5.45
N SER A 81 -1.61 -9.65 -5.66
CA SER A 81 -1.70 -8.72 -6.80
C SER A 81 -0.60 -7.66 -6.75
N PHE A 82 -0.31 -7.14 -5.55
CA PHE A 82 0.78 -6.20 -5.34
C PHE A 82 2.13 -6.81 -5.70
N TYR A 83 2.42 -8.03 -5.24
CA TYR A 83 3.66 -8.70 -5.54
C TYR A 83 3.84 -8.92 -7.05
N ASP A 84 2.81 -9.41 -7.74
CA ASP A 84 2.86 -9.68 -9.18
C ASP A 84 3.08 -8.39 -9.98
N ASP A 85 2.35 -7.32 -9.65
CA ASP A 85 2.52 -6.01 -10.29
C ASP A 85 3.92 -5.44 -10.02
N VAL A 86 4.39 -5.46 -8.77
CA VAL A 86 5.72 -4.92 -8.41
C VAL A 86 6.83 -5.72 -9.08
N LYS A 87 6.71 -7.06 -9.14
CA LYS A 87 7.67 -7.92 -9.83
C LYS A 87 7.73 -7.60 -11.32
N ALA A 88 6.59 -7.42 -11.96
CA ALA A 88 6.53 -7.06 -13.39
C ALA A 88 7.16 -5.68 -13.67
N GLU A 89 6.98 -4.72 -12.76
CA GLU A 89 7.50 -3.36 -12.91
C GLU A 89 9.00 -3.25 -12.59
N LEU A 90 9.46 -3.95 -11.55
CA LEU A 90 10.84 -3.88 -11.08
C LEU A 90 11.80 -4.73 -11.90
N GLY A 91 11.34 -5.88 -12.43
CA GLY A 91 12.18 -6.81 -13.20
C GLY A 91 13.34 -7.43 -12.41
N GLN A 92 13.44 -7.16 -11.11
CA GLN A 92 14.50 -7.61 -10.22
C GLN A 92 13.94 -8.12 -8.89
N GLY A 93 14.80 -8.78 -8.10
CA GLY A 93 14.45 -9.29 -6.78
C GLY A 93 14.12 -8.16 -5.81
N PHE A 94 13.10 -8.37 -4.97
CA PHE A 94 12.79 -7.47 -3.88
C PHE A 94 12.24 -8.24 -2.68
N GLN A 95 12.44 -7.69 -1.49
CA GLN A 95 11.72 -8.06 -0.28
C GLN A 95 10.66 -7.00 0.00
N TYR A 96 9.56 -7.39 0.62
CA TYR A 96 8.58 -6.44 1.08
C TYR A 96 7.99 -6.84 2.43
N ALA A 97 7.48 -5.84 3.16
CA ALA A 97 6.77 -6.04 4.41
C ALA A 97 5.52 -5.15 4.46
N TRP A 98 4.38 -5.72 4.83
CA TRP A 98 3.10 -5.02 5.00
C TRP A 98 2.75 -4.89 6.48
N LYS A 99 2.49 -3.66 6.91
CA LYS A 99 1.98 -3.36 8.25
C LYS A 99 0.73 -2.52 8.15
N ILE A 100 -0.25 -2.83 9.00
CA ILE A 100 -1.46 -2.02 9.13
C ILE A 100 -1.40 -1.34 10.48
N TYR A 101 -1.41 -0.02 10.48
CA TYR A 101 -1.43 0.77 11.69
C TYR A 101 -2.85 1.27 11.95
N ASN A 102 -3.09 1.55 13.24
CA ASN A 102 -4.21 2.40 13.63
C ASN A 102 -5.59 1.86 13.24
N PHE A 103 -5.74 0.54 13.02
CA PHE A 103 -6.96 -0.07 12.48
C PHE A 103 -8.25 0.29 13.22
N LYS A 104 -8.14 0.68 14.50
CA LYS A 104 -9.27 1.05 15.35
C LYS A 104 -9.65 2.54 15.29
N ASN A 105 -8.86 3.41 14.64
CA ASN A 105 -9.11 4.85 14.58
C ASN A 105 -9.24 5.33 13.13
N LYS A 106 -9.62 6.59 12.88
CA LYS A 106 -9.80 7.12 11.51
C LYS A 106 -8.50 7.35 10.72
N GLU A 107 -7.34 7.25 11.36
CA GLU A 107 -6.01 7.43 10.77
C GLU A 107 -5.39 6.11 10.28
N ARG A 108 -6.22 5.12 9.95
CA ARG A 108 -5.79 3.80 9.47
C ARG A 108 -4.90 3.95 8.25
N THR A 109 -3.74 3.34 8.35
CA THR A 109 -2.70 3.46 7.34
C THR A 109 -2.07 2.10 7.10
N ILE A 110 -1.93 1.72 5.83
CA ILE A 110 -1.08 0.59 5.45
C ILE A 110 0.29 1.16 5.11
N GLU A 111 1.31 0.58 5.70
CA GLU A 111 2.70 0.85 5.37
C GLU A 111 3.28 -0.38 4.67
N ILE A 112 3.82 -0.15 3.48
CA ILE A 112 4.51 -1.16 2.70
C ILE A 112 5.96 -0.72 2.58
N ASN A 113 6.86 -1.52 3.14
CA ASN A 113 8.28 -1.33 2.93
C ASN A 113 8.73 -2.26 1.81
N ILE A 114 9.43 -1.73 0.81
CA ILE A 114 10.06 -2.50 -0.26
C ILE A 114 11.56 -2.32 -0.14
N LYS A 115 12.30 -3.42 -0.21
CA LYS A 115 13.76 -3.44 -0.26
C LYS A 115 14.21 -4.17 -1.50
N LEU A 116 14.93 -3.49 -2.39
CA LEU A 116 15.54 -4.10 -3.58
C LEU A 116 16.70 -5.02 -3.16
N ILE A 117 16.88 -6.13 -3.88
CA ILE A 117 17.96 -7.13 -3.66
C ILE A 117 18.84 -7.18 -4.90
#